data_AF-A0A958YJJ2-F1
#
_entry.id   AF-A0A958YJJ2-F1
#
_cell.length_a   1.000
_cell.length_b   1.000
_cell.length_c   1.000
_cell.angle_alpha   90.00
_cell.angle_beta   90.00
_cell.angle_gamma   90.00
#
_symmetry.space_group_name_H-M   'P 1'
#
loop_
_entity.id
_entity.type
_entity.pdbx_description
1 polymer ?
#
loop_
_entity_poly.entity_id
_entity_poly.type
_entity_poly.pdbx_seq_one_letter_code
_entity_poly.pdbx_strand_id
1 'polypeptide(L)'
;MTLLFWGLTVSVIGKVLLAVGVLMAHGKIVHEHRIDMKVLKTFKVERWLTILGLALMVIGYILELAFYGFTPFIDCGFENCAANTLSFIPQ
;
A
#
# COMPACT_ATOMS: atom_id res chain seq x y z
N MET A 1 -6.18 20.21 3.17
CA MET A 1 -5.41 18.96 3.36
C MET A 1 -4.84 18.54 2.02
N THR A 2 -3.56 18.21 1.94
CA THR A 2 -2.87 17.95 0.66
C THR A 2 -3.30 16.60 0.07
N LEU A 3 -3.31 16.50 -1.27
CA LEU A 3 -3.60 15.26 -2.01
C LEU A 3 -2.60 14.13 -1.66
N LEU A 4 -1.36 14.49 -1.32
CA LEU A 4 -0.35 13.57 -0.79
C LEU A 4 -0.77 12.88 0.50
N PHE A 5 -1.37 13.62 1.44
CA PHE A 5 -1.81 13.05 2.70
C PHE A 5 -2.87 11.96 2.45
N TRP A 6 -3.80 12.21 1.53
CA TRP A 6 -4.81 11.24 1.14
C TRP A 6 -4.22 10.03 0.38
N GLY A 7 -3.28 10.25 -0.54
CA GLY A 7 -2.59 9.16 -1.24
C GLY A 7 -1.82 8.23 -0.30
N LEU A 8 -1.04 8.81 0.61
CA LEU A 8 -0.25 8.08 1.61
C LEU A 8 -1.14 7.30 2.59
N THR A 9 -2.18 7.94 3.11
CA THR A 9 -3.10 7.28 4.05
C THR A 9 -3.84 6.12 3.41
N VAL A 10 -4.37 6.29 2.19
CA VAL A 10 -5.03 5.22 1.42
C VAL A 10 -4.06 4.07 1.12
N SER A 11 -2.82 4.39 0.75
CA SER A 11 -1.77 3.39 0.50
C SER A 11 -1.41 2.59 1.76
N VAL A 12 -1.23 3.26 2.90
CA VAL A 12 -0.95 2.60 4.19
C VAL A 12 -2.12 1.72 4.63
N ILE A 13 -3.36 2.21 4.51
CA ILE A 13 -4.56 1.42 4.83
C ILE A 13 -4.63 0.17 3.93
N GLY A 14 -4.37 0.30 2.63
CA GLY A 14 -4.34 -0.84 1.70
C GLY A 14 -3.30 -1.90 2.10
N LYS A 15 -2.09 -1.46 2.47
CA LYS A 15 -1.01 -2.36 2.97
C LYS A 15 -1.42 -3.10 4.24
N VAL A 16 -2.01 -2.40 5.20
CA VAL A 16 -2.44 -3.00 6.48
C VAL A 16 -3.54 -4.03 6.24
N LEU A 17 -4.53 -3.71 5.39
CA LEU A 17 -5.62 -4.64 5.06
C LEU A 17 -5.08 -5.91 4.38
N LEU A 18 -4.11 -5.76 3.48
CA LEU A 18 -3.47 -6.87 2.79
C LEU A 18 -2.66 -7.75 3.76
N ALA A 19 -1.87 -7.14 4.65
CA ALA A 19 -1.10 -7.86 5.67
C ALA A 19 -2.00 -8.68 6.62
N VAL A 20 -3.09 -8.08 7.10
CA VAL A 20 -4.07 -8.77 7.95
C VAL A 20 -4.75 -9.91 7.20
N GLY A 21 -5.15 -9.68 5.94
CA GLY A 21 -5.77 -10.72 5.10
C GLY A 21 -4.87 -11.93 4.88
N VAL A 22 -3.57 -11.71 4.64
CA VAL A 22 -2.60 -12.81 4.48
C VAL A 22 -2.35 -13.53 5.80
N LEU A 23 -2.21 -12.81 6.92
CA LEU A 23 -2.02 -13.41 8.24
C LEU A 23 -3.20 -14.29 8.67
N MET A 24 -4.43 -13.83 8.45
CA MET A 24 -5.63 -14.64 8.73
C MET A 24 -5.68 -15.90 7.87
N ALA A 25 -5.34 -15.78 6.58
CA ALA A 25 -5.35 -16.92 5.66
C ALA A 25 -4.34 -17.99 6.09
N HIS A 26 -3.13 -17.59 6.49
CA HIS A 26 -2.12 -18.50 7.02
C HIS A 26 -2.60 -19.18 8.32
N GLY A 27 -3.23 -18.44 9.24
CA GLY A 27 -3.76 -19.00 10.48
C GLY A 27 -4.86 -20.05 10.27
N LYS A 28 -5.77 -19.79 9.32
CA LYS A 28 -6.86 -20.72 8.94
C LYS A 28 -6.36 -22.02 8.31
N ILE A 29 -5.33 -21.94 7.47
CA ILE A 29 -4.75 -23.12 6.78
C ILE A 29 -4.02 -24.04 7.77
N VAL A 30 -3.34 -23.48 8.76
CA VAL A 30 -2.59 -24.26 9.75
C VAL A 30 -3.50 -25.01 10.71
N HIS A 31 -4.66 -24.45 11.06
CA HIS A 31 -5.56 -25.05 12.05
C HIS A 31 -6.46 -26.15 11.47
N GLU A 32 -6.82 -26.07 10.19
CA GLU A 32 -7.80 -26.97 9.58
C GLU A 32 -7.16 -27.89 8.53
N HIS A 33 -6.73 -29.09 8.93
CA HIS A 33 -6.11 -30.08 8.04
C HIS A 33 -7.13 -30.80 7.10
N ARG A 34 -8.44 -30.52 7.21
CA ARG A 34 -9.48 -31.01 6.28
C ARG A 34 -10.25 -29.85 5.66
N ILE A 35 -10.32 -29.84 4.32
CA ILE A 35 -11.09 -28.83 3.58
C ILE A 35 -12.58 -29.17 3.67
N ASP A 36 -13.27 -28.57 4.65
CA ASP A 36 -14.73 -28.58 4.77
C ASP A 36 -15.35 -27.48 3.89
N MET A 37 -16.60 -27.66 3.42
CA MET A 37 -17.35 -26.63 2.69
C MET A 37 -17.49 -25.32 3.47
N LYS A 38 -17.46 -25.36 4.81
CA LYS A 38 -17.43 -24.15 5.65
C LYS A 38 -16.16 -23.32 5.43
N VAL A 39 -15.01 -23.98 5.28
CA VAL A 39 -13.71 -23.35 5.02
C VAL A 39 -13.72 -22.68 3.64
N LEU A 40 -14.21 -23.37 2.61
CA LEU A 40 -14.30 -22.83 1.25
C LEU A 40 -15.15 -21.55 1.16
N LYS A 41 -16.23 -21.45 1.95
CA LYS A 41 -17.03 -20.22 2.03
C LYS A 41 -16.26 -19.07 2.69
N THR A 42 -15.53 -19.33 3.78
CA THR A 42 -14.70 -18.32 4.44
C THR A 42 -13.59 -17.82 3.50
N PHE A 43 -12.94 -18.73 2.77
CA PHE A 43 -11.90 -18.40 1.80
C PHE A 43 -12.35 -17.44 0.70
N LYS A 44 -13.62 -17.51 0.26
CA LYS A 44 -14.17 -16.59 -0.73
C LYS A 44 -14.20 -15.15 -0.23
N VAL A 45 -14.61 -14.94 1.02
CA VAL A 45 -14.65 -13.61 1.66
C VAL A 45 -13.23 -13.11 1.91
N GLU A 46 -12.35 -13.99 2.38
CA GLU A 46 -10.95 -13.67 2.66
C GLU A 46 -10.21 -13.21 1.40
N ARG A 47 -10.40 -13.94 0.29
CA ARG A 47 -9.83 -13.59 -1.02
C ARG A 47 -10.37 -12.24 -1.52
N TRP A 48 -11.65 -11.96 -1.32
CA TRP A 48 -12.23 -10.66 -1.67
C TRP A 48 -11.64 -9.52 -0.83
N LEU A 49 -11.38 -9.75 0.46
CA LEU A 49 -10.73 -8.78 1.34
C LEU A 49 -9.30 -8.47 0.88
N THR A 50 -8.55 -9.49 0.45
CA THR A 50 -7.18 -9.30 -0.07
C THR A 50 -7.18 -8.54 -1.40
N ILE A 51 -8.11 -8.88 -2.31
CA ILE A 51 -8.27 -8.19 -3.60
C ILE A 51 -8.66 -6.72 -3.35
N LEU A 52 -9.55 -6.45 -2.40
CA LEU A 52 -9.94 -5.10 -2.04
C LEU A 52 -8.75 -4.30 -1.48
N GLY A 53 -7.97 -4.90 -0.58
CA GLY A 53 -6.74 -4.28 -0.03
C GLY A 53 -5.72 -3.94 -1.12
N LEU A 54 -5.51 -4.86 -2.06
CA LEU A 54 -4.65 -4.63 -3.22
C LEU A 54 -5.17 -3.49 -4.10
N ALA A 55 -6.47 -3.46 -4.38
CA ALA A 55 -7.09 -2.41 -5.18
C ALA A 55 -6.94 -1.03 -4.52
N LEU A 56 -7.16 -0.91 -3.20
CA LEU A 56 -6.91 0.33 -2.46
C LEU A 56 -5.44 0.77 -2.57
N MET A 57 -4.51 -0.17 -2.49
CA MET A 57 -3.08 0.11 -2.59
C MET A 57 -2.70 0.66 -3.98
N VAL A 58 -3.25 0.09 -5.04
CA VAL A 58 -3.07 0.57 -6.43
C VAL A 58 -3.66 1.97 -6.61
N ILE A 59 -4.87 2.22 -6.09
CA ILE A 59 -5.52 3.53 -6.17
C ILE A 59 -4.69 4.59 -5.43
N GLY A 60 -4.20 4.27 -4.22
CA GLY A 60 -3.33 5.17 -3.45
C GLY A 60 -2.05 5.52 -4.20
N TYR A 61 -1.43 4.53 -4.86
CA TYR A 61 -0.23 4.73 -5.68
C TYR A 61 -0.49 5.62 -6.90
N ILE A 62 -1.60 5.42 -7.61
CA ILE A 62 -1.99 6.26 -8.76
C ILE A 62 -2.20 7.71 -8.31
N LEU A 63 -2.81 7.92 -7.13
CA LEU A 63 -3.04 9.24 -6.57
C LEU A 63 -1.72 9.93 -6.19
N GLU A 64 -0.76 9.18 -5.67
CA GLU A 64 0.60 9.67 -5.37
C GLU A 64 1.36 10.05 -6.64
N LEU A 65 1.28 9.22 -7.70
CA LEU A 65 1.85 9.50 -9.02
C LEU A 65 1.24 10.74 -9.68
N ALA A 66 -0.08 10.93 -9.54
CA ALA A 66 -0.77 12.10 -10.08
C ALA A 66 -0.32 13.40 -9.39
N PHE A 67 0.13 13.32 -8.14
CA PHE A 67 0.57 14.49 -7.38
C PHE A 67 2.08 14.77 -7.54
N TYR A 68 2.92 13.74 -7.49
CA TYR A 68 4.37 13.91 -7.69
C TYR A 68 4.78 14.02 -9.16
N GLY A 69 3.90 13.67 -10.10
CA GLY A 69 4.31 13.36 -11.46
C GLY A 69 5.19 12.10 -11.50
N PHE A 70 5.44 11.56 -12.69
CA PHE A 70 6.30 10.38 -12.86
C PHE A 70 7.78 10.64 -12.49
N THR A 71 8.15 11.87 -12.13
CA THR A 71 9.55 12.32 -12.00
C THR A 71 9.77 13.45 -10.97
N PRO A 72 9.84 13.17 -9.66
CA PRO A 72 10.52 14.06 -8.73
C PRO A 72 12.05 13.87 -8.72
N PHE A 73 12.57 12.76 -9.24
CA PHE A 73 14.01 12.45 -9.23
C PHE A 73 14.76 12.84 -10.51
N ILE A 74 14.06 13.12 -11.62
CA ILE A 74 14.69 13.48 -12.91
C ILE A 74 14.53 14.98 -13.23
N ASP A 75 13.59 15.67 -12.59
CA ASP A 75 13.33 17.11 -12.81
C ASP A 75 14.14 18.04 -11.87
N CYS A 76 15.23 17.53 -11.27
CA CYS A 76 16.30 18.44 -10.83
C CYS A 76 17.07 18.88 -12.08
N GLY A 77 16.56 19.91 -12.77
CA GLY A 77 17.43 20.76 -13.59
C GLY A 77 18.61 21.21 -12.70
N PHE A 78 19.83 21.05 -13.21
CA PHE A 78 21.13 21.10 -12.52
C PHE A 78 21.37 22.21 -11.48
N GLU A 79 20.51 23.23 -11.38
CA GLU A 79 20.70 24.41 -10.53
C GLU A 79 20.00 24.32 -9.16
N ASN A 80 18.92 23.53 -9.00
CA ASN A 80 18.07 23.57 -7.79
C ASN A 80 18.33 22.45 -6.75
N CYS A 81 19.18 21.46 -7.07
CA CYS A 81 19.44 20.33 -6.17
C CYS A 81 20.48 20.65 -5.04
N ALA A 82 21.18 21.77 -5.12
CA ALA A 82 22.15 22.19 -4.08
C ALA A 82 21.50 22.84 -2.85
N ALA A 83 20.29 23.39 -2.96
CA ALA A 83 19.64 24.08 -1.84
C ALA A 83 19.02 23.12 -0.81
N ASN A 84 18.61 21.92 -1.23
CA ASN A 84 17.90 20.98 -0.36
C ASN A 84 18.80 19.93 0.32
N THR A 85 20.09 19.89 -0.01
CA THR A 85 21.08 19.05 0.69
C THR A 85 21.67 19.74 1.92
N LEU A 86 21.57 21.08 2.03
CA LEU A 86 22.04 21.83 3.19
C LEU A 86 21.09 21.78 4.41
N SER A 87 19.86 21.28 4.27
CA SER A 87 18.94 21.05 5.40
C SER A 87 19.04 19.64 6.01
N PHE A 88 19.79 18.72 5.37
CA PHE A 88 20.04 17.36 5.86
C PHE A 88 21.44 17.17 6.46
N ILE A 89 22.30 18.20 6.44
CA ILE A 89 23.53 18.21 7.25
C ILE A 89 23.14 18.78 8.63
N PRO A 90 23.25 18.01 9.73
CA PRO A 90 23.06 18.57 11.06
C PRO A 90 24.15 19.63 11.29
N GLN A 91 23.73 20.85 11.62
CA GLN A 91 24.59 21.75 12.38
C GLN A 91 24.52 21.35 13.86
#